data_AF-X0PZ64-F1
#
_entry.id   AF-X0PZ64-F1
#
_cell.length_a   1.000
_cell.length_b   1.000
_cell.length_c   1.000
_cell.angle_alpha   90.00
_cell.angle_beta   90.00
_cell.angle_gamma   90.00
#
_symmetry.space_group_name_H-M   'P 1'
#
loop_
_entity.id
_entity.type
_entity.pdbx_description
1 polymer ?
#
loop_
_entity_poly.entity_id
_entity_poly.type
_entity_poly.pdbx_seq_one_letter_code
_entity_poly.pdbx_strand_id
1 'polypeptide(L)'
;MNRKPKHPDTESERLLDFASIWAPYGGATEEEILVHFGMTTRRFIERLWQIIPESNCAQEEIHSLASAYPQYRRTKGSSPAS
;
A
#
# COMPACT_ATOMS: atom_id res chain seq x y z
N MET A 1 -16.25 -16.40 16.05
CA MET A 1 -14.79 -16.27 16.27
C MET A 1 -14.44 -14.81 16.01
N ASN A 2 -14.60 -13.96 17.02
CA ASN A 2 -14.44 -12.50 16.85
C ASN A 2 -12.96 -12.13 17.01
N ARG A 3 -12.20 -12.18 15.92
CA ARG A 3 -10.92 -11.50 15.87
C ARG A 3 -11.21 -10.02 15.63
N LYS A 4 -11.40 -9.25 16.71
CA LYS A 4 -11.25 -7.80 16.62
C LYS A 4 -9.80 -7.55 16.26
N PRO A 5 -9.47 -6.89 15.13
CA PRO A 5 -8.11 -6.45 14.91
C PRO A 5 -7.72 -5.58 16.11
N LYS A 6 -6.67 -5.98 16.84
CA LYS A 6 -6.06 -5.15 17.88
C LYS A 6 -5.68 -3.86 17.15
N HIS A 7 -6.36 -2.76 17.49
CA HIS A 7 -6.15 -1.40 16.99
C HIS A 7 -5.17 -1.34 15.82
N PRO A 8 -5.66 -1.30 14.57
CA PRO A 8 -4.75 -1.04 13.47
C PRO A 8 -4.03 0.26 13.79
N ASP A 9 -2.71 0.26 13.65
CA ASP A 9 -1.90 1.45 13.72
C ASP A 9 -2.65 2.56 12.97
N THR A 10 -2.98 3.68 13.63
CA THR A 10 -3.77 4.75 13.00
C THR A 10 -3.10 5.23 11.69
N GLU A 11 -1.79 5.01 11.56
CA GLU A 11 -1.04 5.20 10.32
C GLU A 11 -1.44 4.22 9.21
N SER A 12 -1.65 2.93 9.49
CA SER A 12 -2.06 1.91 8.53
C SER A 12 -3.46 2.17 7.96
N GLU A 13 -4.41 2.57 8.80
CA GLU A 13 -5.74 2.99 8.34
C GLU A 13 -5.65 4.24 7.46
N ARG A 14 -4.84 5.23 7.86
CA ARG A 14 -4.62 6.45 7.06
C ARG A 14 -3.95 6.15 5.72
N LEU A 15 -3.01 5.21 5.67
CA LEU A 15 -2.33 4.77 4.44
C LEU A 15 -3.33 4.16 3.46
N LEU A 16 -4.19 3.26 3.95
CA LEU A 16 -5.24 2.63 3.13
C LEU A 16 -6.28 3.64 2.65
N ASP A 17 -6.83 4.46 3.56
CA ASP A 17 -7.84 5.47 3.23
C ASP A 17 -7.31 6.46 2.18
N PHE A 18 -6.12 7.00 2.40
CA PHE A 18 -5.47 7.89 1.45
C PHE A 18 -5.23 7.21 0.10
N ALA A 19 -4.75 5.96 0.10
CA ALA A 19 -4.55 5.23 -1.15
C ALA A 19 -5.86 5.02 -1.92
N SER A 20 -6.95 4.64 -1.24
CA SER A 20 -8.26 4.43 -1.86
C SER A 20 -8.86 5.72 -2.43
N ILE A 21 -8.66 6.87 -1.76
CA ILE A 21 -9.10 8.18 -2.28
C ILE A 21 -8.40 8.51 -3.60
N TRP A 22 -7.12 8.21 -3.71
CA TRP A 22 -6.29 8.58 -4.86
C TRP A 22 -6.26 7.51 -5.97
N ALA A 23 -6.66 6.27 -5.70
CA ALA A 23 -6.63 5.17 -6.67
C ALA A 23 -7.40 5.46 -7.97
N PRO A 24 -8.61 6.07 -7.96
CA PRO A 24 -9.33 6.42 -9.19
C PRO A 24 -8.60 7.43 -10.08
N TYR A 25 -7.67 8.21 -9.51
CA TYR A 25 -6.89 9.23 -10.20
C TYR A 25 -5.52 8.71 -10.68
N GLY A 26 -5.23 7.42 -10.49
CA GLY A 26 -3.95 6.81 -10.82
C GLY A 26 -2.92 6.83 -9.68
N GLY A 27 -3.34 7.20 -8.47
CA GLY A 27 -2.51 7.24 -7.27
C GLY A 27 -2.05 8.64 -6.88
N ALA A 28 -1.61 8.77 -5.63
CA ALA A 28 -1.13 10.04 -5.08
C ALA A 28 0.25 10.40 -5.63
N THR A 29 0.52 11.70 -5.75
CA THR A 29 1.82 12.22 -6.20
C THR A 29 2.87 12.08 -5.10
N GLU A 30 4.15 12.16 -5.47
CA GLU A 30 5.25 12.12 -4.50
C GLU A 30 5.17 13.26 -3.48
N GLU A 31 4.78 14.46 -3.91
CA GLU A 31 4.63 15.62 -3.03
C GLU A 31 3.52 15.40 -1.99
N GLU A 32 2.35 14.93 -2.40
CA GLU A 32 1.23 14.65 -1.49
C GLU A 32 1.61 13.56 -0.47
N ILE A 33 2.27 12.49 -0.91
CA ILE A 33 2.74 11.42 -0.02
C ILE A 33 3.79 11.96 0.97
N LEU A 34 4.69 12.84 0.53
CA LEU A 34 5.72 13.43 1.37
C LEU A 34 5.11 14.40 2.40
N VAL A 35 4.15 15.23 2.00
CA VAL A 35 3.46 16.19 2.89
C VAL A 35 2.65 15.47 3.96
N HIS A 36 1.93 14.40 3.58
CA HIS A 36 1.03 13.69 4.50
C HIS A 36 1.74 12.67 5.39
N PHE A 37 2.75 11.98 4.87
CA PHE A 37 3.38 10.83 5.55
C PHE A 37 4.89 10.97 5.77
N GLY A 38 5.53 12.01 5.21
CA GLY A 38 6.98 12.23 5.37
C GLY A 38 7.85 11.13 4.75
N MET A 39 7.32 10.40 3.76
CA MET A 39 8.03 9.29 3.11
C MET A 39 7.97 9.36 1.59
N THR A 40 8.85 8.62 0.93
CA THR A 40 8.84 8.52 -0.54
C THR A 40 7.70 7.63 -1.04
N THR A 41 7.24 7.86 -2.27
CA THR A 41 6.23 7.02 -2.94
C THR A 41 6.58 5.54 -2.88
N ARG A 42 7.85 5.18 -3.06
CA ARG A 42 8.30 3.78 -2.96
C ARG A 42 8.05 3.19 -1.57
N ARG A 43 8.39 3.93 -0.50
CA ARG A 43 8.18 3.51 0.89
C ARG A 43 6.69 3.39 1.21
N PHE A 44 5.89 4.32 0.70
CA PHE A 44 4.44 4.30 0.82
C PHE A 44 3.85 3.04 0.17
N ILE A 45 4.21 2.74 -1.08
CA ILE A 45 3.77 1.54 -1.79
C ILE A 45 4.23 0.27 -1.05
N GLU A 46 5.48 0.21 -0.58
CA GLU A 46 5.97 -0.91 0.22
C GLU A 46 5.12 -1.15 1.48
N ARG A 47 4.74 -0.09 2.22
CA ARG A 47 3.87 -0.20 3.40
C ARG A 47 2.45 -0.58 3.04
N LEU A 48 1.87 0.03 2.01
CA LEU A 48 0.51 -0.25 1.54
C LEU A 48 0.32 -1.75 1.27
N TRP A 49 1.28 -2.36 0.58
CA TRP A 49 1.25 -3.80 0.28
C TRP A 49 1.50 -4.72 1.48
N GLN A 50 2.07 -4.22 2.59
CA GLN A 50 2.15 -4.97 3.85
C GLN A 50 0.81 -4.92 4.60
N ILE A 51 0.09 -3.80 4.53
CA ILE A 51 -1.15 -3.58 5.27
C ILE A 51 -2.35 -4.28 4.63
N ILE A 52 -2.43 -4.34 3.30
CA ILE A 52 -3.51 -4.99 2.55
C ILE A 52 -3.82 -6.44 3.04
N PRO A 53 -2.84 -7.35 3.16
CA PRO A 53 -3.10 -8.70 3.66
C PRO A 53 -3.53 -8.74 5.14
N GLU A 54 -3.14 -7.73 5.94
CA GLU A 54 -3.52 -7.63 7.35
C GLU A 54 -4.94 -7.06 7.55
N SER A 55 -5.43 -6.26 6.60
CA SER A 55 -6.66 -5.45 6.74
C SER A 55 -7.93 -6.10 6.17
N ASN A 56 -7.84 -7.32 5.66
CA ASN A 56 -8.98 -8.06 5.08
C ASN A 56 -9.69 -7.29 3.94
N CYS A 57 -8.93 -6.55 3.12
CA CYS A 57 -9.45 -5.78 1.98
C CYS A 57 -10.15 -6.70 0.96
N ALA A 58 -11.23 -6.19 0.35
CA ALA A 58 -11.92 -6.90 -0.72
C ALA A 58 -11.06 -6.98 -1.99
N GLN A 59 -11.25 -8.03 -2.80
CA GLN A 59 -10.46 -8.26 -4.00
C GLN A 59 -10.57 -7.11 -5.02
N GLU A 60 -11.73 -6.45 -5.10
CA GLU A 60 -11.97 -5.29 -5.96
C GLU A 60 -11.14 -4.08 -5.53
N GLU A 61 -11.09 -3.80 -4.22
CA GLU A 61 -10.25 -2.74 -3.65
C GLU A 61 -8.77 -3.00 -3.91
N ILE A 62 -8.33 -4.25 -3.70
CA ILE A 62 -6.95 -4.65 -3.97
C ILE A 62 -6.59 -4.44 -5.44
N HIS A 63 -7.50 -4.74 -6.37
CA HIS A 63 -7.28 -4.55 -7.79
C HIS A 63 -7.19 -3.06 -8.18
N SER A 64 -8.06 -2.22 -7.62
CA SER A 64 -8.02 -0.77 -7.79
C SER A 64 -6.68 -0.19 -7.29
N LEU A 65 -6.29 -0.56 -6.07
CA LEU A 65 -5.01 -0.18 -5.48
C LEU A 65 -3.83 -0.70 -6.29
N ALA A 66 -3.90 -1.90 -6.86
CA ALA A 66 -2.84 -2.48 -7.69
C ALA A 66 -2.62 -1.71 -9.00
N SER A 67 -3.69 -1.18 -9.58
CA SER A 67 -3.62 -0.40 -10.81
C SER A 67 -2.96 0.96 -10.56
N ALA A 68 -3.24 1.61 -9.43
CA ALA A 68 -2.70 2.92 -9.08
C ALA A 68 -1.31 2.84 -8.44
N TYR A 69 -1.08 1.81 -7.62
CA TYR A 69 0.13 1.61 -6.83
C TYR A 69 0.78 0.27 -7.16
N PRO A 70 1.39 0.15 -8.36
CA PRO A 70 1.98 -1.11 -8.78
C PRO A 70 3.05 -1.53 -7.78
N GLN A 71 2.92 -2.74 -7.26
CA GLN A 71 3.94 -3.30 -6.38
C GLN A 71 5.22 -3.43 -7.20
N TYR A 72 6.24 -2.64 -6.86
CA TYR A 72 7.59 -2.91 -7.31
C TYR A 72 7.98 -4.25 -6.69
N ARG A 73 7.76 -5.34 -7.42
CA ARG A 73 8.42 -6.59 -7.10
C ARG A 73 9.89 -6.21 -7.08
N ARG A 74 10.49 -6.22 -5.89
CA ARG A 74 11.93 -6.45 -5.82
C ARG A 74 12.11 -7.67 -6.69
N THR A 75 12.71 -7.49 -7.84
CA THR A 75 13.50 -8.52 -8.47
C THR A 75 14.49 -8.92 -7.38
N LYS A 76 14.07 -9.87 -6.52
CA LYS A 76 15.02 -10.69 -5.80
C LYS A 76 15.88 -11.22 -6.92
N GLY A 77 17.12 -10.75 -7.00
CA GLY A 77 18.03 -11.16 -8.05
C GLY A 77 18.05 -12.68 -8.05
N SER A 78 17.35 -13.29 -9.00
CA SER A 78 17.75 -14.57 -9.54
C SER A 78 19.01 -14.26 -10.33
N SER A 79 20.13 -14.13 -9.61
CA SER A 79 21.41 -14.56 -10.13
C SER A 79 21.38 -16.09 -10.05
N PRO A 80 21.24 -16.83 -11.16
CA PRO A 80 21.93 -18.10 -11.24
C PRO A 80 23.41 -17.76 -11.46
N ALA A 81 24.19 -18.00 -10.42
CA ALA A 81 25.61 -18.26 -10.58
C ALA A 81 25.79 -19.60 -11.31
N SER A 82 26.89 -19.68 -12.05
CA SER A 82 27.49 -20.84 -12.72
C SER A 82 26.96 -21.20 -14.11
#